data_AF-A0A5C1Y5W6-F1
#
_entry.id   AF-A0A5C1Y5W6-F1
#
_cell.length_a   1.000
_cell.length_b   1.000
_cell.length_c   1.000
_cell.angle_alpha   90.00
_cell.angle_beta   90.00
_cell.angle_gamma   90.00
#
_symmetry.space_group_name_H-M   'P 1'
#
loop_
_entity.id
_entity.type
_entity.pdbx_description
1 polymer ?
#
loop_
_entity_poly.entity_id
_entity_poly.type
_entity_poly.pdbx_seq_one_letter_code
_entity_poly.pdbx_strand_id
1 'polypeptide(L)'
;MTHVDDRRLLASPSTPPSAVLYDYHERALQPGTRHEPVTISSEAAKATRLLTTTERATARITLRPSVEGAGLLHEAVARLRVYEARGLLDRMSVHTVARNLHAVFFTGHPFGLIHAARGWHLLEELDRRDLIEVWLDTPCSGTTRQWLRLRLCDRLDELRFWESGNANVHNR
;
A
#
# COMPACT_ATOMS: atom_id res chain seq x y z
N MET A 1 -26.88 -18.22 -44.20
CA MET A 1 -27.00 -17.70 -42.82
C MET A 1 -26.01 -18.46 -41.96
N THR A 2 -24.81 -17.91 -41.77
CA THR A 2 -23.71 -18.56 -41.04
C THR A 2 -23.53 -17.86 -39.70
N HIS A 3 -23.72 -18.61 -38.63
CA HIS A 3 -23.43 -18.23 -37.25
C HIS A 3 -21.97 -17.77 -37.15
N VAL A 4 -21.75 -16.51 -36.78
CA VAL A 4 -20.43 -16.01 -36.39
C VAL A 4 -20.30 -16.26 -34.90
N ASP A 5 -19.44 -17.23 -34.57
CA ASP A 5 -19.01 -17.56 -33.22
C ASP A 5 -18.43 -16.31 -32.54
N ASP A 6 -19.22 -15.72 -31.65
CA ASP A 6 -18.79 -14.70 -30.69
C ASP A 6 -17.99 -15.39 -29.57
N ARG A 7 -16.83 -15.97 -29.95
CA ARG A 7 -15.81 -16.43 -29.02
C ARG A 7 -15.17 -15.18 -28.42
N ARG A 8 -15.83 -14.62 -27.40
CA ARG A 8 -15.16 -13.82 -26.37
C ARG A 8 -13.91 -14.58 -25.98
N LEU A 9 -12.76 -14.01 -26.34
CA LEU A 9 -11.45 -14.45 -25.94
C LEU A 9 -11.44 -14.49 -24.41
N LEU A 10 -11.75 -15.66 -23.86
CA LEU A 10 -11.51 -15.98 -22.46
C LEU A 10 -10.02 -15.75 -22.27
N ALA A 11 -9.69 -14.71 -21.51
CA ALA A 11 -8.32 -14.46 -21.10
C ALA A 11 -7.72 -15.77 -20.61
N SER A 12 -6.51 -16.08 -21.07
CA SER A 12 -5.77 -17.27 -20.65
C SER A 12 -5.84 -17.41 -19.12
N PRO A 13 -5.97 -18.64 -18.58
CA PRO A 13 -6.07 -18.83 -17.14
C PRO A 13 -4.91 -18.12 -16.47
N SER A 14 -5.26 -17.19 -15.57
CA SER A 14 -4.31 -16.44 -14.76
C SER A 14 -3.33 -17.42 -14.12
N THR A 15 -2.04 -17.14 -14.23
CA THR A 15 -0.97 -17.87 -13.52
C THR A 15 -1.45 -18.22 -12.11
N PRO A 16 -1.39 -19.51 -11.71
CA PRO A 16 -1.84 -19.90 -10.38
C PRO A 16 -1.13 -19.03 -9.33
N PRO A 17 -1.79 -18.65 -8.23
CA PRO A 17 -1.13 -17.94 -7.14
C PRO A 17 0.14 -18.70 -6.77
N SER A 18 1.27 -17.99 -6.67
CA SER A 18 2.58 -18.64 -6.45
C SER A 18 2.49 -19.56 -5.23
N ALA A 19 3.22 -20.68 -5.25
CA ALA A 19 3.27 -21.64 -4.13
C ALA A 19 3.44 -20.96 -2.76
N VAL A 20 4.20 -19.85 -2.75
CA VAL A 20 4.41 -18.95 -1.62
C VAL A 20 3.11 -18.49 -0.92
N LEU A 21 2.02 -18.27 -1.65
CA LEU A 21 0.73 -17.85 -1.08
C LEU A 21 -0.01 -18.99 -0.39
N TYR A 22 0.09 -20.21 -0.92
CA TYR A 22 -0.48 -21.40 -0.28
C TYR A 22 0.31 -21.74 0.99
N ASP A 23 1.65 -21.71 0.90
CA ASP A 23 2.56 -21.98 2.02
C ASP A 23 2.38 -20.98 3.18
N TYR A 24 1.99 -19.74 2.87
CA TYR A 24 1.64 -18.73 3.86
C TYR A 24 0.35 -19.07 4.60
N HIS A 25 -0.71 -19.41 3.87
CA HIS A 25 -2.02 -19.67 4.44
C HIS A 25 -2.01 -20.89 5.36
N GLU A 26 -1.31 -21.96 4.97
CA GLU A 26 -1.16 -23.14 5.80
C GLU A 26 -0.38 -22.85 7.09
N ARG A 27 0.68 -22.03 7.02
CA ARG A 27 1.46 -21.61 8.20
C ARG A 27 0.70 -20.71 9.15
N ALA A 28 -0.06 -19.75 8.64
CA ALA A 28 -0.84 -18.82 9.46
C ALA A 28 -1.87 -19.55 10.35
N LEU A 29 -2.30 -20.74 9.95
CA LEU A 29 -3.25 -21.58 10.70
C LEU A 29 -2.58 -22.51 11.72
N GLN A 30 -1.24 -22.60 11.76
CA GLN A 30 -0.56 -23.49 12.69
C GLN A 30 -0.58 -22.96 14.13
N PRO A 31 -0.89 -23.81 15.13
CA PRO A 31 -0.77 -23.44 16.53
C PRO A 31 0.68 -23.05 16.87
N GLY A 32 0.89 -21.85 17.41
CA GLY A 32 2.22 -21.34 17.80
C GLY A 32 2.86 -20.40 16.79
N THR A 33 2.23 -20.14 15.65
CA THR A 33 2.65 -19.10 14.71
C THR A 33 2.67 -17.73 15.41
N ARG A 34 3.85 -17.11 15.50
CA ARG A 34 4.02 -15.78 16.09
C ARG A 34 3.51 -14.73 15.12
N HIS A 35 2.35 -14.16 15.41
CA HIS A 35 1.88 -12.96 14.73
C HIS A 35 2.62 -11.75 15.29
N GLU A 36 3.28 -11.00 14.42
CA GLU A 36 3.96 -9.80 14.86
C GLU A 36 2.92 -8.73 15.27
N PRO A 37 3.01 -8.16 16.48
CA PRO A 37 2.05 -7.15 16.91
C PRO A 37 2.27 -5.87 16.10
N VAL A 38 1.26 -5.47 15.34
CA VAL A 38 1.27 -4.22 14.56
C VAL A 38 0.14 -3.34 15.04
N THR A 39 0.50 -2.20 15.64
CA THR A 39 -0.48 -1.22 16.11
C THR A 39 -0.64 -0.11 15.06
N ILE A 40 -1.70 -0.19 14.27
CA ILE A 40 -2.08 0.87 13.31
C ILE A 40 -2.81 1.96 14.09
N SER A 41 -2.08 2.99 14.55
CA SER A 41 -2.68 4.14 15.24
C SER A 41 -3.39 5.07 14.25
N SER A 42 -4.58 5.56 14.62
CA SER A 42 -5.29 6.59 13.83
C SER A 42 -4.52 7.90 13.78
N GLU A 43 -3.71 8.19 14.79
CA GLU A 43 -2.87 9.38 14.86
C GLU A 43 -1.67 9.27 13.92
N ALA A 44 -0.98 8.12 13.90
CA ALA A 44 0.13 7.86 12.99
C ALA A 44 -0.30 7.94 11.51
N ALA A 45 -1.57 7.60 11.23
CA ALA A 45 -2.18 7.70 9.91
C ALA A 45 -2.54 9.13 9.48
N LYS A 46 -2.50 10.15 10.36
CA LYS A 46 -2.87 11.54 10.02
C LYS A 46 -1.93 12.15 8.99
N ALA A 47 -0.61 11.93 9.12
CA ALA A 47 0.39 12.45 8.19
C ALA A 47 0.13 12.00 6.75
N THR A 48 -0.44 10.81 6.55
CA THR A 48 -0.81 10.31 5.22
C THR A 48 -1.84 11.16 4.51
N ARG A 49 -2.63 11.98 5.23
CA ARG A 49 -3.60 12.93 4.66
C ARG A 49 -2.92 14.15 4.05
N LEU A 50 -1.71 14.47 4.50
CA LEU A 50 -0.92 15.61 4.03
C LEU A 50 -0.21 15.34 2.70
N LEU A 51 -0.18 14.08 2.24
CA LEU A 51 0.28 13.75 0.90
C LEU A 51 -0.58 14.47 -0.16
N THR A 52 0.09 15.22 -1.02
CA THR A 52 -0.50 15.96 -2.12
C THR A 52 -1.09 15.03 -3.18
N THR A 53 -1.96 15.57 -4.03
CA THR A 53 -2.53 14.83 -5.16
C THR A 53 -1.44 14.27 -6.07
N THR A 54 -0.39 15.03 -6.34
CA THR A 54 0.70 14.59 -7.22
C THR A 54 1.47 13.43 -6.61
N GLU A 55 1.87 13.52 -5.34
CA GLU A 55 2.59 12.44 -4.66
C GLU A 55 1.79 11.14 -4.63
N ARG A 56 0.47 11.22 -4.44
CA ARG A 56 -0.42 10.05 -4.51
C ARG A 56 -0.52 9.47 -5.92
N ALA A 57 -0.50 10.32 -6.95
CA ALA A 57 -0.63 9.91 -8.34
C ALA A 57 0.67 9.30 -8.90
N THR A 58 1.82 9.80 -8.46
CA THR A 58 3.15 9.33 -8.89
C THR A 58 3.66 8.17 -8.05
N ALA A 59 3.07 7.90 -6.88
CA ALA A 59 3.44 6.79 -6.03
C ALA A 59 3.45 5.45 -6.79
N ARG A 60 4.48 4.63 -6.59
CA ARG A 60 4.64 3.27 -7.15
C ARG A 60 5.14 2.30 -6.09
N ILE A 61 4.62 1.08 -6.12
CA ILE A 61 5.01 -0.02 -5.24
C ILE A 61 5.95 -0.96 -5.99
N THR A 62 7.00 -1.42 -5.33
CA THR A 62 7.84 -2.54 -5.77
C THR A 62 7.89 -3.58 -4.66
N LEU A 63 7.63 -4.84 -4.97
CA LEU A 63 7.63 -5.91 -3.97
C LEU A 63 9.05 -6.47 -3.79
N ARG A 64 9.50 -6.58 -2.54
CA ARG A 64 10.76 -7.25 -2.20
C ARG A 64 10.56 -8.76 -2.14
N PRO A 65 11.62 -9.58 -2.37
CA PRO A 65 11.56 -11.03 -2.23
C PRO A 65 10.86 -11.45 -0.93
N SER A 66 10.08 -12.53 -1.00
CA SER A 66 9.22 -12.94 0.12
C SER A 66 10.05 -13.22 1.37
N VAL A 67 9.71 -12.52 2.45
CA VAL A 67 10.20 -12.83 3.79
C VAL A 67 9.17 -13.73 4.46
N GLU A 68 9.63 -14.78 5.15
CA GLU A 68 8.74 -15.67 5.89
C GLU A 68 8.19 -14.98 7.14
N GLY A 69 6.88 -15.11 7.38
CA GLY A 69 6.25 -14.60 8.59
C GLY A 69 4.73 -14.71 8.56
N ALA A 70 4.07 -14.15 9.58
CA ALA A 70 2.62 -14.21 9.75
C ALA A 70 2.05 -12.91 10.37
N GLY A 71 0.74 -12.71 10.24
CA GLY A 71 0.04 -11.52 10.74
C GLY A 71 -0.14 -10.41 9.68
N LEU A 72 -0.73 -9.29 10.12
CA LEU A 72 -1.30 -8.24 9.27
C LEU A 72 -0.39 -7.77 8.12
N LEU A 73 0.90 -7.55 8.39
CA LEU A 73 1.84 -7.09 7.38
C LEU A 73 2.08 -8.14 6.30
N HIS A 74 2.27 -9.39 6.69
CA HIS A 74 2.47 -10.49 5.76
C HIS A 74 1.20 -10.78 4.95
N GLU A 75 0.00 -10.67 5.56
CA GLU A 75 -1.28 -10.76 4.83
C GLU A 75 -1.42 -9.64 3.79
N ALA A 76 -1.00 -8.42 4.15
CA ALA A 76 -1.01 -7.29 3.23
C ALA A 76 -0.04 -7.53 2.06
N VAL A 77 1.18 -8.00 2.31
CA VAL A 77 2.16 -8.35 1.26
C VAL A 77 1.65 -9.47 0.38
N ALA A 78 1.08 -10.54 0.95
CA ALA A 78 0.47 -11.64 0.20
C ALA A 78 -0.62 -11.13 -0.75
N ARG A 79 -1.45 -10.20 -0.30
CA ARG A 79 -2.47 -9.58 -1.14
C ARG A 79 -1.88 -8.69 -2.24
N LEU A 80 -0.80 -7.97 -1.98
CA LEU A 80 -0.07 -7.25 -3.02
C LEU A 80 0.54 -8.20 -4.06
N ARG A 81 1.08 -9.35 -3.63
CA ARG A 81 1.57 -10.41 -4.51
C ARG A 81 0.46 -10.99 -5.40
N VAL A 82 -0.76 -11.11 -4.89
CA VAL A 82 -1.93 -11.48 -5.71
C VAL A 82 -2.21 -10.41 -6.78
N TYR A 83 -2.11 -9.13 -6.46
CA TYR A 83 -2.26 -8.06 -7.44
C TYR A 83 -1.14 -8.08 -8.49
N GLU A 84 0.11 -8.32 -8.08
CA GLU A 84 1.26 -8.46 -8.98
C GLU A 84 1.09 -9.66 -9.92
N ALA A 85 0.78 -10.85 -9.38
CA ALA A 85 0.58 -12.08 -10.17
C ALA A 85 -0.56 -11.97 -11.19
N ARG A 86 -1.54 -11.10 -10.93
CA ARG A 86 -2.65 -10.80 -11.86
C ARG A 86 -2.34 -9.66 -12.84
N GLY A 87 -1.13 -9.09 -12.80
CA GLY A 87 -0.75 -7.93 -13.62
C GLY A 87 -1.55 -6.66 -13.31
N LEU A 88 -2.10 -6.56 -12.10
CA LEU A 88 -2.92 -5.43 -11.65
C LEU A 88 -2.10 -4.37 -10.91
N LEU A 89 -1.05 -4.78 -10.18
CA LEU A 89 -0.32 -3.89 -9.29
C LEU A 89 0.24 -2.66 -10.02
N ASP A 90 0.86 -2.86 -11.19
CA ASP A 90 1.44 -1.77 -12.01
C ASP A 90 0.39 -0.86 -12.66
N ARG A 91 -0.86 -1.34 -12.77
CA ARG A 91 -1.97 -0.61 -13.40
C ARG A 91 -2.83 0.13 -12.38
N MET A 92 -2.67 -0.19 -11.10
CA MET A 92 -3.41 0.42 -10.02
C MET A 92 -2.65 1.62 -9.47
N SER A 93 -3.38 2.70 -9.19
CA SER A 93 -2.82 3.77 -8.36
C SER A 93 -2.54 3.23 -6.96
N VAL A 94 -1.47 3.69 -6.32
CA VAL A 94 -1.15 3.32 -4.93
C VAL A 94 -2.26 3.77 -3.97
N HIS A 95 -2.96 4.86 -4.28
CA HIS A 95 -4.16 5.23 -3.53
C HIS A 95 -5.26 4.16 -3.61
N THR A 96 -5.50 3.56 -4.78
CA THR A 96 -6.44 2.44 -4.93
C THR A 96 -6.00 1.24 -4.11
N VAL A 97 -4.70 0.92 -4.13
CA VAL A 97 -4.13 -0.16 -3.32
C VAL A 97 -4.35 0.11 -1.83
N ALA A 98 -4.00 1.31 -1.35
CA ALA A 98 -4.22 1.74 0.03
C ALA A 98 -5.70 1.64 0.42
N ARG A 99 -6.62 2.07 -0.45
CA ARG A 99 -8.07 1.99 -0.22
C ARG A 99 -8.55 0.55 -0.10
N ASN A 100 -8.05 -0.35 -0.94
CA ASN A 100 -8.40 -1.77 -0.88
C ASN A 100 -7.87 -2.42 0.40
N LEU A 101 -6.61 -2.15 0.76
CA LEU A 101 -6.04 -2.61 2.03
C LEU A 101 -6.83 -2.06 3.22
N HIS A 102 -7.25 -0.80 3.15
CA HIS A 102 -8.07 -0.19 4.19
C HIS A 102 -9.42 -0.89 4.38
N ALA A 103 -10.11 -1.14 3.27
CA ALA A 103 -11.40 -1.82 3.26
C ALA A 103 -11.32 -3.23 3.82
N VAL A 104 -10.24 -3.95 3.51
CA VAL A 104 -10.03 -5.34 3.93
C VAL A 104 -9.67 -5.43 5.42
N PHE A 105 -8.77 -4.58 5.90
CA PHE A 105 -8.17 -4.75 7.23
C PHE A 105 -8.74 -3.86 8.34
N PHE A 106 -9.47 -2.79 7.99
CA PHE A 106 -9.93 -1.83 9.00
C PHE A 106 -11.42 -1.52 8.93
N THR A 107 -11.89 -0.96 7.82
CA THR A 107 -13.31 -0.56 7.67
C THR A 107 -13.68 -0.35 6.22
N GLY A 108 -14.88 -0.82 5.84
CA GLY A 108 -15.49 -0.53 4.54
C GLY A 108 -16.27 0.79 4.49
N HIS A 109 -16.28 1.58 5.56
CA HIS A 109 -17.11 2.79 5.62
C HIS A 109 -16.65 3.85 4.59
N PRO A 110 -17.54 4.42 3.75
CA PRO A 110 -17.17 5.33 2.66
C PRO A 110 -16.25 6.48 3.10
N PHE A 111 -16.56 7.16 4.21
CA PHE A 111 -15.69 8.24 4.74
C PHE A 111 -14.28 7.78 5.13
N GLY A 112 -14.10 6.55 5.60
CA GLY A 112 -12.77 6.00 5.90
C GLY A 112 -11.96 5.74 4.64
N LEU A 113 -12.64 5.40 3.55
CA LEU A 113 -12.04 5.07 2.25
C LEU A 113 -11.62 6.29 1.43
N ILE A 114 -12.20 7.48 1.66
CA ILE A 114 -11.86 8.71 0.90
C ILE A 114 -10.36 9.03 0.99
N HIS A 115 -9.81 8.99 2.20
CA HIS A 115 -8.37 9.23 2.41
C HIS A 115 -7.58 7.93 2.47
N ALA A 116 -8.25 6.82 2.76
CA ALA A 116 -7.63 5.52 3.00
C ALA A 116 -6.48 5.59 4.02
N ALA A 117 -6.57 6.47 5.03
CA ALA A 117 -5.42 6.85 5.88
C ALA A 117 -4.72 5.65 6.54
N ARG A 118 -5.49 4.70 7.09
CA ARG A 118 -4.93 3.47 7.67
C ARG A 118 -4.30 2.53 6.63
N GLY A 119 -4.82 2.53 5.41
CA GLY A 119 -4.24 1.74 4.32
C GLY A 119 -2.92 2.35 3.82
N TRP A 120 -2.82 3.68 3.76
CA TRP A 120 -1.56 4.37 3.49
C TRP A 120 -0.54 4.15 4.60
N HIS A 121 -0.97 4.20 5.86
CA HIS A 121 -0.08 3.91 6.99
C HIS A 121 0.37 2.44 6.99
N LEU A 122 -0.49 1.51 6.59
CA LEU A 122 -0.08 0.12 6.40
C LEU A 122 1.00 -0.01 5.31
N LEU A 123 0.87 0.70 4.18
CA LEU A 123 1.91 0.72 3.15
C LEU A 123 3.22 1.32 3.65
N GLU A 124 3.15 2.36 4.48
CA GLU A 124 4.32 2.94 5.14
C GLU A 124 5.01 1.94 6.06
N GLU A 125 4.25 1.20 6.89
CA GLU A 125 4.84 0.18 7.78
C GLU A 125 5.54 -0.93 6.98
N LEU A 126 4.94 -1.34 5.86
CA LEU A 126 5.58 -2.29 4.93
C LEU A 126 6.86 -1.71 4.31
N ASP A 127 6.86 -0.42 3.97
CA ASP A 127 8.00 0.31 3.40
C ASP A 127 9.15 0.42 4.41
N ARG A 128 8.85 0.79 5.66
CA ARG A 128 9.83 0.91 6.77
C ARG A 128 10.51 -0.42 7.11
N ARG A 129 9.79 -1.53 6.95
CA ARG A 129 10.28 -2.88 7.24
C ARG A 129 10.97 -3.53 6.03
N ASP A 130 11.14 -2.77 4.94
CA ASP A 130 11.71 -3.22 3.67
C ASP A 130 11.03 -4.49 3.13
N LEU A 131 9.73 -4.65 3.40
CA LEU A 131 8.91 -5.72 2.81
C LEU A 131 8.41 -5.32 1.41
N ILE A 132 8.26 -4.01 1.21
CA ILE A 132 8.00 -3.38 -0.09
C ILE A 132 8.85 -2.12 -0.19
N GLU A 133 8.92 -1.57 -1.38
CA GLU A 133 9.34 -0.20 -1.60
C GLU A 133 8.16 0.62 -2.11
N VAL A 134 7.94 1.79 -1.52
CA VAL A 134 6.99 2.77 -2.07
C VAL A 134 7.73 4.05 -2.38
N TRP A 135 7.81 4.38 -3.68
CA TRP A 135 8.45 5.59 -4.17
C TRP A 135 7.41 6.57 -4.68
N LEU A 136 7.58 7.86 -4.41
CA LEU A 136 6.73 8.95 -4.91
C LEU A 136 7.59 10.10 -5.42
N ASP A 137 7.03 10.89 -6.34
CA ASP A 137 7.65 12.13 -6.80
C ASP A 137 7.04 13.32 -6.06
N THR A 138 7.90 14.11 -5.42
CA THR A 138 7.54 15.34 -4.72
C THR A 138 8.16 16.55 -5.42
N PRO A 139 7.47 17.70 -5.53
CA PRO A 139 8.08 18.89 -6.10
C PRO A 139 9.16 19.45 -5.18
N CYS A 140 10.31 19.84 -5.74
CA CYS A 140 11.36 20.50 -4.96
C CYS A 140 10.86 21.83 -4.38
N SER A 141 11.14 22.10 -3.11
CA SER A 141 10.76 23.37 -2.47
C SER A 141 11.32 24.56 -3.25
N GLY A 142 10.44 25.45 -3.71
CA GLY A 142 10.82 26.67 -4.42
C GLY A 142 10.84 26.59 -5.95
N THR A 143 10.66 25.41 -6.57
CA THR A 143 10.50 25.32 -8.03
C THR A 143 9.48 24.26 -8.44
N THR A 144 8.62 24.57 -9.42
CA THR A 144 7.62 23.60 -9.94
C THR A 144 8.18 22.71 -11.07
N ARG A 145 9.45 22.90 -11.44
CA ARG A 145 10.07 22.24 -12.60
C ARG A 145 10.98 21.07 -12.25
N GLN A 146 11.31 20.89 -10.97
CA GLN A 146 12.17 19.82 -10.50
C GLN A 146 11.40 18.91 -9.55
N TRP A 147 11.52 17.61 -9.79
CA TRP A 147 10.87 16.57 -9.02
C TRP A 147 11.94 15.75 -8.31
N LEU A 148 11.74 15.53 -7.02
CA LEU A 148 12.56 14.65 -6.20
C LEU A 148 11.80 13.35 -5.97
N ARG A 149 12.47 12.24 -6.22
CA ARG A 149 11.93 10.91 -5.93
C ARG A 149 12.33 10.51 -4.51
N LEU A 150 11.35 10.18 -3.67
CA LEU A 150 11.53 9.86 -2.25
C LEU A 150 10.81 8.56 -1.88
N ARG A 151 11.28 7.90 -0.81
CA ARG A 151 10.52 6.83 -0.16
C ARG A 151 9.31 7.40 0.57
N LEU A 152 8.24 6.61 0.65
CA LEU A 152 7.03 6.98 1.36
C LEU A 152 7.30 7.22 2.85
N CYS A 153 8.09 6.34 3.48
CA CYS A 153 8.45 6.50 4.89
C CYS A 153 9.14 7.83 5.17
N ASP A 154 10.13 8.20 4.36
CA ASP A 154 10.92 9.43 4.52
C ASP A 154 10.03 10.66 4.36
N ARG A 155 9.16 10.64 3.34
CA ARG A 155 8.22 11.74 3.09
C ARG A 155 7.20 11.90 4.22
N LEU A 156 6.70 10.81 4.78
CA LEU A 156 5.76 10.88 5.89
C LEU A 156 6.43 11.34 7.19
N ASP A 157 7.69 10.99 7.42
CA ASP A 157 8.46 11.52 8.56
C ASP A 157 8.70 13.03 8.44
N GLU A 158 9.01 13.51 7.23
CA GLU A 158 9.10 14.95 6.96
C GLU A 158 7.79 15.67 7.27
N LEU A 159 6.66 15.13 6.80
CA LEU A 159 5.33 15.71 7.03
C LEU A 159 4.95 15.74 8.53
N ARG A 160 5.27 14.68 9.27
CA ARG A 160 5.07 14.63 10.75
C ARG A 160 5.91 15.67 11.47
N PHE A 161 7.15 15.87 11.03
CA PHE A 161 8.03 16.89 11.60
C PHE A 161 7.43 18.29 11.42
N TRP A 162 6.95 18.62 10.22
CA TRP A 162 6.32 19.91 9.95
C TRP A 162 4.99 20.11 10.69
N GLU A 163 4.17 19.07 10.83
CA GLU A 163 2.91 19.14 11.58
C GLU A 163 3.18 19.42 13.07
N SER A 164 4.20 18.77 13.65
CA SER A 164 4.62 18.99 15.04
C SER A 164 5.26 20.37 15.23
N GLY A 165 6.04 20.85 14.26
CA GLY A 165 6.65 22.18 14.28
C GLY A 165 5.62 23.31 14.21
N ASN A 166 4.62 23.19 13.33
CA ASN A 166 3.55 24.19 13.20
C ASN A 166 2.62 24.21 14.43
N ALA A 167 2.34 23.06 15.05
CA ALA A 167 1.57 22.99 16.29
C ALA A 167 2.22 23.77 17.45
N ASN A 168 3.56 23.81 17.49
CA ASN A 168 4.32 24.58 18.50
C ASN A 168 4.36 26.09 18.24
N VAL A 169 4.10 26.54 17.01
CA VAL A 169 4.09 27.98 16.65
C VAL A 169 2.76 28.64 17.02
N HIS A 170 1.65 27.90 17.05
CA HIS A 170 0.31 28.45 17.35
C HIS A 170 -0.06 28.41 18.84
N ASN A 171 0.81 27.87 19.70
CA ASN A 171 0.64 27.84 21.16
C ASN A 171 1.57 28.82 21.90
N ARG A 172 2.10 29.83 21.21
CA ARG A 172 2.88 30.92 21.79
C ARG A 172 2.17 32.26 21.61
#